data_AF-A0A1I8APN6-F1
#
_entry.id   AF-A0A1I8APN6-F1
#
_cell.length_a   1.000
_cell.length_b   1.000
_cell.length_c   1.000
_cell.angle_alpha   90.00
_cell.angle_beta   90.00
_cell.angle_gamma   90.00
#
_symmetry.space_group_name_H-M   'P 1'
#
loop_
_entity.id
_entity.type
_entity.pdbx_description
1 polymer ?
#
loop_
_entity_poly.entity_id
_entity_poly.type
_entity_poly.pdbx_seq_one_letter_code
_entity_poly.pdbx_strand_id
1 'polypeptide(L)'
;MTKWFDTNYHYLVPEFSADQQFGLGWEQLFEEVAEARALGHDVKPVVIGPLTYLWLGKTKGGDFDKLELLERLLPLYGEIFQRLAAQGVEWVQIDEP
;
A
#
# COMPACT_ATOMS: atom_id res chain seq x y z
N MET A 1 8.60 14.23 7.11
CA MET A 1 9.01 12.87 7.50
C MET A 1 8.89 12.74 9.01
N THR A 2 8.53 11.56 9.50
CA THR A 2 8.48 11.24 10.95
C THR A 2 9.06 9.85 11.20
N LYS A 3 9.32 9.50 12.46
CA LYS A 3 9.84 8.17 12.83
C LYS A 3 8.84 7.07 12.50
N TRP A 4 9.34 5.96 11.98
CA TRP A 4 8.59 4.72 11.83
C TRP A 4 8.54 4.00 13.18
N PHE A 5 7.39 4.10 13.85
CA PHE A 5 7.17 3.55 15.19
C PHE A 5 8.28 3.96 16.17
N ASP A 6 8.78 3.01 16.98
CA ASP A 6 9.86 3.19 17.94
C ASP A 6 11.27 3.01 17.33
N THR A 7 11.35 2.87 16.00
CA THR A 7 12.63 2.68 15.30
C THR A 7 13.35 4.01 15.02
N ASN A 8 14.58 3.91 14.50
CA ASN A 8 15.33 5.05 13.97
C ASN A 8 15.05 5.31 12.47
N TYR A 9 14.23 4.48 11.82
CA TYR A 9 13.83 4.70 10.44
C TYR A 9 12.79 5.84 10.36
N HIS A 10 12.73 6.53 9.23
CA HIS A 10 11.79 7.63 9.02
C HIS A 10 11.02 7.41 7.72
N TYR A 11 9.72 7.73 7.74
CA TYR A 11 8.84 7.64 6.58
C TYR A 11 8.21 8.99 6.23
N LEU A 12 7.66 9.07 5.02
CA LEU A 12 6.88 10.20 4.55
C LEU A 12 5.43 10.00 4.98
N VAL A 13 4.92 10.90 5.81
CA VAL A 13 3.54 10.87 6.32
C VAL A 13 2.58 11.20 5.16
N PRO A 14 1.69 10.27 4.76
CA PRO A 14 0.65 10.56 3.77
C PRO A 14 -0.30 11.66 4.25
N GLU A 15 -0.79 12.48 3.33
CA GLU A 15 -1.82 13.49 3.62
C GLU A 15 -3.13 13.09 2.95
N PHE A 16 -4.23 13.04 3.71
CA PHE A 16 -5.53 12.61 3.21
C PHE A 16 -6.59 13.73 3.33
N SER A 17 -7.42 13.83 2.30
CA SER A 17 -8.64 14.66 2.31
C SER A 17 -9.89 13.79 2.54
N ALA A 18 -10.96 14.33 3.12
CA ALA A 18 -12.18 13.58 3.43
C ALA A 18 -12.89 13.01 2.18
N ASP A 19 -12.72 13.65 1.03
CA ASP A 19 -13.28 13.27 -0.28
C ASP A 19 -12.27 12.53 -1.17
N GLN A 20 -11.11 12.12 -0.61
CA GLN A 20 -10.04 11.45 -1.34
C GLN A 20 -10.56 10.25 -2.14
N GLN A 21 -10.10 10.20 -3.39
CA GLN A 21 -10.20 9.05 -4.29
C GLN A 21 -8.82 8.43 -4.43
N PHE A 22 -8.76 7.11 -4.50
CA PHE A 22 -7.52 6.36 -4.65
C PHE A 22 -7.43 5.79 -6.06
N GLY A 23 -6.21 5.72 -6.58
CA GLY A 23 -5.91 5.12 -7.87
C GLY A 23 -4.49 4.57 -7.87
N LEU A 24 -4.24 3.60 -8.74
CA LEU A 24 -2.93 3.00 -8.89
C LEU A 24 -1.99 4.00 -9.58
N GLY A 25 -1.03 4.52 -8.83
CA GLY A 25 -0.03 5.49 -9.34
C GLY A 25 1.39 4.94 -9.38
N TRP A 26 1.61 3.70 -8.94
CA TRP A 26 2.93 3.11 -8.77
C TRP A 26 3.00 1.73 -9.40
N GLU A 27 3.61 1.68 -10.58
CA GLU A 27 3.70 0.49 -11.43
C GLU A 27 4.92 -0.39 -11.09
N GLN A 28 5.94 0.20 -10.45
CA GLN A 28 7.23 -0.43 -10.23
C GLN A 28 7.14 -1.76 -9.45
N LEU A 29 6.17 -1.91 -8.54
CA LEU A 29 5.95 -3.19 -7.84
C LEU A 29 5.72 -4.34 -8.82
N PHE A 30 4.92 -4.12 -9.86
CA PHE A 30 4.61 -5.15 -10.86
C PHE A 30 5.78 -5.38 -11.82
N GLU A 31 6.57 -4.34 -12.10
CA GLU A 31 7.78 -4.42 -12.91
C GLU A 31 8.85 -5.26 -12.21
N GLU A 32 9.10 -5.01 -10.92
CA GLU A 32 10.04 -5.76 -10.08
C GLU A 32 9.64 -7.24 -9.94
N VAL A 33 8.33 -7.50 -9.78
CA VAL A 33 7.80 -8.87 -9.79
C VAL A 33 8.07 -9.54 -11.14
N ALA A 34 7.76 -8.87 -12.26
CA ALA A 34 7.96 -9.42 -13.59
C ALA A 34 9.45 -9.71 -13.87
N GLU A 35 10.35 -8.81 -13.45
CA GLU A 35 11.79 -8.99 -13.56
C GLU A 35 12.26 -10.22 -12.77
N ALA A 36 11.88 -10.33 -11.50
CA ALA A 36 12.29 -11.46 -10.67
C ALA A 36 11.75 -12.79 -11.21
N ARG A 37 10.52 -12.82 -11.73
CA ARG A 37 9.96 -14.02 -12.37
C ARG A 37 10.70 -14.38 -13.66
N ALA A 38 11.09 -13.40 -14.47
CA ALA A 38 11.88 -13.63 -15.68
C ALA A 38 13.26 -14.25 -15.37
N LEU A 39 13.80 -13.96 -14.18
CA LEU A 39 15.02 -14.59 -13.65
C LEU A 39 14.79 -15.96 -13.00
N GLY A 40 13.54 -16.46 -12.97
CA GLY A 40 13.18 -17.75 -12.41
C GLY A 40 13.01 -17.75 -10.89
N HIS A 41 12.75 -16.59 -10.27
CA HIS A 41 12.49 -16.48 -8.84
C HIS A 41 10.99 -16.40 -8.55
N ASP A 42 10.54 -17.22 -7.60
CA ASP A 42 9.20 -17.09 -7.01
C ASP A 42 9.26 -16.09 -5.86
N VAL A 43 8.72 -14.89 -6.13
CA VAL A 43 8.74 -13.78 -5.18
C VAL A 43 7.48 -13.74 -4.32
N LYS A 44 7.65 -13.21 -3.11
CA LYS A 44 6.55 -12.85 -2.19
C LYS A 44 6.54 -11.32 -2.04
N PRO A 45 5.75 -10.59 -2.82
CA PRO A 45 5.60 -9.14 -2.68
C PRO A 45 5.09 -8.79 -1.28
N VAL A 46 5.62 -7.71 -0.72
CA VAL A 46 5.22 -7.18 0.59
C VAL A 46 4.60 -5.81 0.34
N VAL A 47 3.40 -5.58 0.87
CA VAL A 47 2.72 -4.29 0.83
C VAL A 47 2.33 -3.86 2.24
N ILE A 48 2.37 -2.56 2.52
CA ILE A 48 1.77 -2.02 3.74
C ILE A 48 0.26 -2.25 3.69
N GLY A 49 -0.31 -2.73 4.78
CA GLY A 49 -1.74 -2.99 4.88
C GLY A 49 -2.59 -1.72 4.86
N PRO A 50 -3.85 -1.82 4.39
CA PRO A 50 -4.71 -0.66 4.22
C PRO A 50 -5.02 0.06 5.54
N LEU A 51 -5.09 -0.66 6.67
CA LEU A 51 -5.35 -0.02 7.96
C LEU A 51 -4.12 0.74 8.43
N THR A 52 -2.94 0.13 8.41
CA THR A 52 -1.66 0.77 8.74
C THR A 52 -1.38 1.97 7.83
N TYR A 53 -1.63 1.85 6.52
CA TYR A 53 -1.45 2.96 5.59
C TYR A 53 -2.29 4.19 5.98
N LEU A 54 -3.58 3.98 6.28
CA LEU A 54 -4.45 5.06 6.75
C LEU A 54 -4.02 5.55 8.13
N TRP A 55 -3.66 4.63 9.04
CA TRP A 55 -3.23 4.93 10.41
C TRP A 55 -2.01 5.85 10.47
N LEU A 56 -1.04 5.62 9.58
CA LEU A 56 0.21 6.37 9.48
C LEU A 56 0.08 7.70 8.75
N GLY A 57 -1.07 8.01 8.16
CA GLY A 57 -1.33 9.31 7.54
C GLY A 57 -1.85 10.36 8.50
N LYS A 58 -1.97 11.57 7.98
CA LYS A 58 -2.61 12.71 8.64
C LYS A 58 -3.70 13.31 7.74
N THR A 59 -4.66 13.97 8.35
CA THR A 59 -5.72 14.68 7.64
C THR A 59 -5.22 16.02 7.11
N LYS A 60 -5.81 16.46 6.01
CA LYS A 60 -5.58 17.76 5.37
C LYS A 60 -6.91 18.45 5.13
N GLY A 61 -6.99 19.75 5.45
CA GLY A 61 -8.18 20.56 5.19
C GLY A 61 -9.30 20.42 6.24
N GLY A 62 -9.09 19.65 7.30
CA GLY A 62 -10.01 19.50 8.43
C GLY A 62 -9.74 18.21 9.19
N ASP A 63 -10.27 18.10 10.41
CA ASP A 63 -10.24 16.87 11.18
C ASP A 63 -11.38 15.95 10.72
N PHE A 64 -11.03 14.70 10.43
CA PHE A 64 -11.97 13.61 10.15
C PHE A 64 -11.31 12.28 10.54
N ASP A 65 -12.10 11.22 10.70
CA ASP A 65 -11.53 9.90 10.92
C ASP A 65 -11.00 9.35 9.60
N LYS A 66 -9.67 9.27 9.46
CA LYS A 66 -9.00 8.73 8.28
C LYS A 66 -9.37 7.27 7.97
N LEU A 67 -9.87 6.51 8.94
CA LEU A 67 -10.36 5.15 8.69
C LEU A 67 -11.69 5.12 7.90
N GLU A 68 -12.43 6.23 7.82
CA GLU A 68 -13.61 6.35 6.94
C GLU A 68 -13.25 6.21 5.45
N LEU A 69 -11.96 6.40 5.10
CA LEU A 69 -11.47 6.22 3.73
C LEU A 69 -11.26 4.74 3.34
N LEU A 70 -11.36 3.80 4.29
CA LEU A 70 -11.05 2.39 4.06
C LEU A 70 -11.89 1.78 2.92
N GLU A 71 -13.21 2.01 2.92
CA GLU A 71 -14.11 1.50 1.89
C GLU A 71 -13.75 2.00 0.48
N ARG A 72 -13.13 3.19 0.37
CA ARG A 72 -12.66 3.73 -0.91
C ARG A 72 -11.29 3.18 -1.31
N LEU A 73 -10.49 2.75 -0.33
CA LEU A 73 -9.14 2.23 -0.53
C LEU A 73 -9.14 0.74 -0.90
N LEU A 74 -10.05 -0.06 -0.32
CA LEU A 74 -10.11 -1.50 -0.52
C LEU A 74 -10.23 -1.95 -1.99
N PRO A 75 -11.01 -1.29 -2.87
CA PRO A 75 -11.06 -1.65 -4.28
C PRO A 75 -9.69 -1.62 -4.96
N LEU A 76 -8.85 -0.65 -4.62
CA LEU A 76 -7.50 -0.52 -5.17
C LEU A 76 -6.57 -1.65 -4.68
N TYR A 77 -6.67 -2.07 -3.42
CA TYR A 77 -5.94 -3.25 -2.94
C TYR A 77 -6.41 -4.52 -3.66
N GLY A 78 -7.71 -4.64 -3.94
CA GLY A 78 -8.25 -5.73 -4.76
C GLY A 78 -7.65 -5.77 -6.16
N GLU A 79 -7.54 -4.61 -6.83
CA GLU A 79 -6.89 -4.47 -8.14
C GLU A 79 -5.42 -4.89 -8.08
N ILE A 80 -4.66 -4.43 -7.08
CA ILE A 80 -3.26 -4.79 -6.89
C ILE A 80 -3.09 -6.31 -6.75
N PHE A 81 -3.90 -6.95 -5.90
CA PHE A 81 -3.79 -8.39 -5.68
C PHE A 81 -4.20 -9.22 -6.89
N GLN A 82 -5.25 -8.80 -7.62
CA GLN A 82 -5.64 -9.46 -8.87
C GLN A 82 -4.52 -9.38 -9.90
N ARG A 83 -3.84 -8.23 -9.98
CA ARG A 83 -2.73 -8.03 -10.92
C ARG A 83 -1.49 -8.85 -10.55
N LEU A 84 -1.14 -8.91 -9.25
CA LEU A 84 -0.07 -9.80 -8.78
C LEU A 84 -0.39 -11.26 -9.06
N ALA A 85 -1.63 -11.69 -8.81
CA ALA A 85 -2.09 -13.04 -9.11
C ALA A 85 -2.03 -13.34 -10.63
N ALA A 86 -2.35 -12.37 -11.49
CA ALA A 86 -2.22 -12.50 -12.94
C ALA A 86 -0.75 -12.62 -13.41
N GLN A 87 0.21 -12.09 -12.65
CA GLN A 87 1.64 -12.33 -12.84
C GLN A 87 2.10 -13.69 -12.27
N GLY A 88 1.17 -14.47 -11.71
CA GLY A 88 1.37 -15.78 -11.11
C GLY A 88 2.09 -15.76 -9.77
N VAL A 89 2.02 -14.64 -9.04
CA VAL A 89 2.45 -14.57 -7.65
C VAL A 89 1.55 -15.46 -6.79
N GLU A 90 2.14 -16.36 -6.01
CA GLU A 90 1.39 -17.27 -5.13
C GLU A 90 1.17 -16.72 -3.72
N TRP A 91 2.09 -15.87 -3.25
CA TRP A 91 2.09 -15.34 -1.89
C TRP A 91 2.22 -13.84 -1.90
N VAL A 92 1.37 -13.16 -1.13
CA VAL A 92 1.48 -11.74 -0.83
C VAL A 92 1.53 -11.58 0.68
N GLN A 93 2.44 -10.74 1.17
CA GLN A 93 2.50 -10.35 2.58
C GLN A 93 1.89 -8.96 2.74
N ILE A 94 1.03 -8.83 3.73
CA ILE A 94 0.42 -7.56 4.14
C ILE A 94 0.98 -7.22 5.51
N ASP A 95 1.69 -6.09 5.60
CA ASP A 95 2.26 -5.61 6.85
C ASP A 95 1.25 -4.71 7.57
N GLU A 96 0.69 -5.23 8.66
CA GLU A 96 -0.19 -4.51 9.62
C GLU A 96 0.45 -4.50 11.03
N PRO A 97 1.55 -3.74 11.25
CA PRO A 97 2.29 -3.65 12.51
C PRO A 97 1.59 -2.87 13.64
#